data_AF-A0A564FZ05-F1
#
_entry.id   AF-A0A564FZ05-F1
#
_cell.length_a   1.000
_cell.length_b   1.000
_cell.length_c   1.000
_cell.angle_alpha   90.00
_cell.angle_beta   90.00
_cell.angle_gamma   90.00
#
_symmetry.space_group_name_H-M   'P 1'
#
loop_
_entity.id
_entity.type
_entity.pdbx_description
1 polymer ?
#
loop_
_entity_poly.entity_id
_entity_poly.type
_entity_poly.pdbx_seq_one_letter_code
_entity_poly.pdbx_strand_id
1 'polypeptide(L)' 'MRVELTVRVVVGSERSTVIVVDPLTGRAIAHEVLPHGGEADLAAAAVEAAIRARLPSAPGGVPGGLREAAGEPGE' A
#
# COMPACT_ATOMS: atom_id res chain seq x y z
N MET A 1 -8.67 -13.99 6.17
CA MET A 1 -7.21 -13.92 6.42
C MET A 1 -6.87 -12.51 6.84
N ARG A 2 -6.08 -12.32 7.90
CA ARG A 2 -5.65 -10.99 8.39
C ARG A 2 -4.16 -10.84 8.14
N VAL A 3 -3.74 -9.65 7.73
CA VAL A 3 -2.33 -9.27 7.62
C VAL A 3 -2.07 -8.21 8.68
N GLU A 4 -1.03 -8.40 9.48
CA GLU A 4 -0.58 -7.43 10.48
C GLU A 4 0.86 -7.05 10.17
N LEU A 5 1.15 -5.75 10.22
CA LEU A 5 2.43 -5.16 9.86
C LEU A 5 2.74 -4.04 10.85
N THR A 6 4.01 -3.91 11.23
CA THR A 6 4.48 -2.74 11.97
C THR A 6 5.31 -1.87 11.03
N VAL A 7 4.91 -0.60 10.92
CA VAL A 7 5.66 0.41 10.18
C VAL A 7 6.33 1.33 11.19
N ARG A 8 7.65 1.47 11.06
CA ARG A 8 8.44 2.41 11.84
C ARG A 8 9.16 3.35 10.89
N VAL A 9 8.90 4.64 11.05
CA VAL A 9 9.52 5.70 10.27
C VAL A 9 10.37 6.54 11.20
N VAL A 10 11.66 6.67 10.88
CA VAL A 10 12.58 7.59 11.54
C VAL A 10 12.82 8.73 10.58
N VAL A 11 12.29 9.91 10.89
CA VAL A 11 12.38 11.09 10.02
C VAL A 11 13.59 11.91 10.40
N GLY A 12 14.49 12.16 9.46
CA GLY A 12 15.60 13.10 9.59
C GLY A 12 15.46 14.25 8.60
N SER A 13 16.25 15.32 8.78
CA SER A 13 16.15 16.53 7.94
C SER A 13 16.62 16.31 6.50
N GLU A 14 17.62 15.44 6.30
CA GLU A 14 18.18 15.12 4.98
C GLU A 14 17.74 13.73 4.50
N ARG A 15 17.74 12.78 5.44
CA ARG A 15 17.45 11.37 5.17
C ARG A 15 16.56 10.81 6.26
N SER A 16 15.69 9.92 5.83
CA SER A 16 14.79 9.18 6.69
C SER A 16 15.04 7.69 6.53
N THR A 17 14.53 6.92 7.48
CA THR A 17 14.59 5.46 7.44
C THR A 17 13.20 4.90 7.62
N VAL A 18 12.77 4.05 6.69
CA VAL A 18 11.49 3.35 6.75
C VAL A 18 11.76 1.87 6.95
N ILE A 19 11.13 1.31 7.98
CA ILE A 19 11.21 -0.09 8.34
C ILE A 19 9.79 -0.64 8.39
N VAL A 20 9.51 -1.66 7.57
CA VAL A 20 8.25 -2.41 7.60
C VAL A 20 8.57 -3.83 7.98
N VAL A 21 7.99 -4.31 9.08
CA VAL A 21 8.23 -5.66 9.60
C VAL A 21 6.93 -6.43 9.76
N ASP A 22 7.03 -7.74 9.54
CA ASP A 22 6.04 -8.68 10.03
C ASP A 22 6.30 -8.96 11.52
N PRO A 23 5.41 -8.54 12.43
CA PRO A 23 5.63 -8.71 13.86
C PRO A 23 5.57 -10.19 14.30
N LEU A 24 4.92 -11.07 13.53
CA LEU A 24 4.80 -12.48 13.86
C LEU A 24 6.11 -13.24 13.59
N THR A 25 6.82 -12.86 12.53
CA THR A 25 8.07 -13.55 12.12
C THR A 25 9.31 -12.76 12.45
N GLY A 26 9.18 -11.48 12.84
CA GLY A 26 10.30 -10.56 13.05
C GLY A 26 11.05 -10.19 11.76
N ARG A 27 10.57 -10.62 10.58
CA ARG A 27 11.24 -10.36 9.31
C ARG A 27 10.93 -8.95 8.82
N ALA A 28 11.98 -8.24 8.40
CA ALA A 28 11.84 -7.01 7.64
C ALA A 28 11.34 -7.32 6.23
N ILE A 29 10.24 -6.68 5.87
CA ILE A 29 9.68 -6.65 4.52
C ILE A 29 10.33 -5.52 3.72
N ALA A 30 10.54 -4.38 4.36
CA ALA A 30 11.28 -3.26 3.82
C ALA A 30 12.18 -2.65 4.90
N HIS A 31 13.38 -2.24 4.51
CA HIS A 31 14.30 -1.48 5.34
C HIS A 31 15.13 -0.59 4.42
N GLU A 32 14.69 0.66 4.28
CA GLU A 32 15.26 1.58 3.30
C GLU A 32 15.62 2.91 3.95
N VAL A 33 16.69 3.51 3.45
CA VAL A 33 17.11 4.87 3.78
C VAL A 33 16.92 5.71 2.53
N LEU A 34 16.14 6.78 2.64
CA LEU A 34 15.74 7.62 1.51
C LEU A 34 15.86 9.11 1.84
N PRO A 35 15.94 9.99 0.83
CA PRO A 35 15.85 11.43 1.04
C PRO A 35 14.57 11.81 1.78
N HIS A 36 14.63 12.89 2.55
CA HIS A 36 13.45 13.40 3.25
C HIS A 36 12.30 13.71 2.26
N GLY A 37 11.08 13.38 2.67
CA GLY A 37 9.84 13.66 1.93
C GLY A 37 9.24 12.47 1.17
N GLY A 38 9.99 11.37 1.00
CA GLY A 38 9.49 10.15 0.32
C GLY A 38 8.99 9.04 1.26
N GLU A 39 8.96 9.28 2.57
CA GLU A 39 8.77 8.24 3.59
C GLU A 39 7.39 7.59 3.51
N ALA A 40 6.36 8.40 3.30
CA ALA A 40 4.97 7.95 3.25
C ALA A 40 4.72 7.06 2.02
N ASP A 41 5.22 7.47 0.86
CA ASP A 41 5.05 6.73 -0.40
C ASP A 41 5.75 5.37 -0.32
N LEU A 42 6.98 5.35 0.20
CA LEU A 42 7.72 4.11 0.38
C LEU A 42 7.02 3.17 1.39
N ALA A 43 6.56 3.71 2.53
CA ALA A 43 5.85 2.93 3.53
C ALA A 43 4.55 2.34 2.96
N ALA A 44 3.78 3.13 2.21
CA ALA A 44 2.56 2.69 1.56
C ALA A 44 2.83 1.58 0.53
N ALA A 45 3.83 1.77 -0.34
CA ALA A 45 4.21 0.78 -1.35
C ALA A 45 4.65 -0.55 -0.72
N ALA A 46 5.44 -0.50 0.35
CA ALA A 46 5.90 -1.70 1.07
C ALA A 46 4.72 -2.45 1.74
N VAL A 47 3.78 -1.72 2.35
CA VAL A 47 2.56 -2.29 2.94
C VAL A 47 1.69 -2.91 1.85
N GLU A 48 1.47 -2.23 0.73
CA GLU A 48 0.66 -2.75 -0.37
C GLU A 48 1.26 -4.05 -0.94
N ALA A 49 2.57 -4.08 -1.19
CA ALA A 49 3.27 -5.26 -1.66
C ALA A 49 3.13 -6.43 -0.68
N ALA A 50 3.25 -6.18 0.62
CA ALA A 50 3.06 -7.18 1.66
C ALA A 50 1.64 -7.75 1.70
N ILE A 51 0.63 -6.89 1.56
CA ILE A 51 -0.78 -7.28 1.51
C ILE A 51 -1.04 -8.13 0.28
N ARG A 52 -0.57 -7.70 -0.90
CA ARG A 52 -0.77 -8.41 -2.17
C ARG A 52 -0.08 -9.78 -2.21
N ALA A 53 1.08 -9.91 -1.57
CA ALA A 53 1.78 -11.19 -1.48
C ALA A 53 1.08 -12.21 -0.56
N ARG A 54 0.28 -11.73 0.40
CA ARG A 54 -0.35 -12.56 1.43
C ARG A 54 -1.83 -12.82 1.17
N LEU A 55 -2.57 -11.84 0.68
CA LEU A 55 -3.96 -12.03 0.31
C LEU A 55 -4.00 -12.57 -1.12
N PRO A 56 -4.55 -13.79 -1.36
CA PRO A 56 -4.86 -14.19 -2.72
C PRO A 56 -5.75 -13.12 -3.34
N SER A 57 -5.36 -12.62 -4.52
CA SER A 57 -6.19 -11.71 -5.30
C SER A 57 -7.59 -12.30 -5.38
N ALA A 58 -8.59 -11.63 -4.82
CA ALA A 58 -9.96 -12.06 -4.99
C ALA A 58 -10.22 -12.16 -6.52
N PRO A 59 -10.78 -13.27 -7.03
CA PRO A 59 -11.29 -13.29 -8.39
C PRO A 59 -12.51 -12.37 -8.44
N GLY A 60 -12.28 -11.11 -8.77
CA GLY A 60 -13.31 -10.09 -8.67
C GLY A 60 -12.79 -8.70 -8.96
N GLY A 61 -12.06 -8.55 -10.07
CA GLY A 61 -11.94 -7.24 -10.68
C GLY A 61 -13.34 -6.76 -11.06
N VAL A 62 -13.80 -5.68 -10.46
CA VAL A 62 -14.75 -4.81 -11.14
C VAL A 62 -13.92 -3.72 -11.79
N PRO A 63 -13.60 -3.80 -13.09
CA PRO A 63 -13.22 -2.60 -13.80
C PRO A 63 -14.43 -1.67 -13.68
N GLY A 64 -14.24 -0.51 -13.06
CA GLY A 64 -15.26 0.52 -12.97
C GLY A 64 -15.76 0.80 -14.37
N GLY A 65 -16.96 0.29 -14.67
CA GLY A 65 -17.66 0.61 -15.90
C GLY A 65 -17.85 2.11 -15.93
N LEU A 66 -17.38 2.73 -17.01
CA LEU A 66 -17.89 4.01 -17.47
C LEU A 66 -19.41 3.94 -17.34
N ARG A 67 -20.01 4.78 -16.49
CA ARG A 67 -21.46 5.00 -16.54
C ARG A 67 -21.74 5.64 -17.90
N GLU A 68 -22.22 4.85 -18.86
CA GLU A 68 -22.92 5.39 -20.01
C GLU A 68 -24.11 6.20 -19.48
N ALA A 69 -24.15 7.49 -19.82
CA ALA A 69 -25.28 8.35 -19.57
C ALA A 69 -26.46 7.81 -20.40
N ALA A 70 -27.42 7.19 -19.70
CA ALA A 70 -28.67 6.75 -20.31
C ALA A 70 -29.41 7.96 -20.89
N GLY A 71 -29.92 7.76 -22.10
CA GLY A 71 -30.48 8.76 -22.98
C GLY A 71 -31.76 9.46 -22.50
N GLU A 72 -32.13 10.40 -23.35
CA GLU A 72 -33.08 11.50 -23.26
C GLU A 72 -34.48 11.18 -22.71
N PRO A 73 -35.10 12.10 -21.95
CA PRO A 73 -36.54 12.07 -21.71
C PRO A 73 -37.27 12.63 -22.92
N GLY A 74 -38.11 11.80 -23.54
CA GLY A 74 -39.11 12.27 -24.50
C GLY A 74 -40.35 12.79 -23.79
N GLU A 75 -40.84 13.95 -24.22
CA GLU A 75 -42.25 14.38 -24.25
C GLU A 75 -42.45 15.28 -25.47
#